data_AF-A0AAN9JA30-F1
#
_entry.id   AF-A0AAN9JA30-F1
#
_cell.length_a   1.000
_cell.length_b   1.000
_cell.length_c   1.000
_cell.angle_alpha   90.00
_cell.angle_beta   90.00
_cell.angle_gamma   90.00
#
_symmetry.space_group_name_H-M   'P 1'
#
loop_
_entity.id
_entity.type
_entity.pdbx_description
1 polymer ?
#
loop_
_entity_poly.entity_id
_entity_poly.type
_entity_poly.pdbx_seq_one_letter_code
_entity_poly.pdbx_strand_id
1 'polypeptide(L)'
;MSSSQEQALVSLLSQLVLSLDGAVLGFGLAFVAVRSFLKYTATSAALRKLRHAPSLSVCDLRSLLDDANSDDGEIAIVRGTVDAKSAVDGSWKSLRPGVLVSRESGDKAVVLQRTQTCIYNEWKGLFGWTSDLRAIFARSWRQQESTSLRKVPFVLIDVGRWPNTDYVVVNLDGSKHPLPLTTVYHKLEPIHASPYTFLQALFGHEYPVGLLDEEKILPLGKDITAVGLCSLRNGIAEIKSCKDLPYFLSDLSKDQMIAALSFKTKILFWGGIILSSMSVGILGYAVVRNWNKWRQWKQQRHLQQQRQAVSDVGPQVDDENEDVPDGQLCVICLMRRRRSVFIPCGHLVCCQGCAISVEREVAPKCPVCRQEIRDSVRIFES
;
A
#
# COMPACT_ATOMS: atom_id res chain seq x y z
N MET A 1 4.44 -8.59 -19.76
CA MET A 1 5.09 -9.49 -18.78
C MET A 1 5.06 -8.98 -17.33
N SER A 2 4.38 -7.86 -17.02
CA SER A 2 4.14 -7.38 -15.65
C SER A 2 2.82 -7.88 -15.02
N SER A 3 1.95 -8.53 -15.82
CA SER A 3 0.57 -8.86 -15.43
C SER A 3 0.43 -10.05 -14.48
N SER A 4 1.32 -11.05 -14.54
CA SER A 4 1.24 -12.24 -13.67
C SER A 4 1.76 -11.97 -12.26
N GLN A 5 2.77 -11.09 -12.15
CA GLN A 5 3.42 -10.76 -10.88
C GLN A 5 2.51 -9.89 -9.99
N GLU A 6 1.71 -9.02 -10.61
CA GLU A 6 0.72 -8.19 -9.90
C GLU A 6 -0.59 -8.95 -9.61
N GLN A 7 -1.00 -9.89 -10.47
CA GLN A 7 -2.11 -10.82 -10.21
C GLN A 7 -1.85 -11.70 -8.98
N ALA A 8 -0.61 -12.16 -8.80
CA ALA A 8 -0.20 -12.88 -7.60
C ALA A 8 -0.19 -11.96 -6.36
N LEU A 9 0.26 -10.71 -6.49
CA LEU A 9 0.27 -9.74 -5.39
C LEU A 9 -1.13 -9.38 -4.90
N VAL A 10 -2.10 -9.27 -5.80
CA VAL A 10 -3.49 -8.89 -5.48
C VAL A 10 -4.29 -10.07 -4.90
N SER A 11 -4.08 -11.30 -5.39
CA SER A 11 -4.65 -12.49 -4.77
C SER A 11 -4.04 -12.76 -3.40
N LEU A 12 -2.74 -12.50 -3.24
CA LEU A 12 -2.08 -12.50 -1.94
C LEU A 12 -2.67 -11.42 -1.02
N LEU A 13 -2.90 -10.19 -1.50
CA LEU A 13 -3.47 -9.12 -0.69
C LEU A 13 -4.94 -9.36 -0.28
N SER A 14 -5.76 -9.95 -1.15
CA SER A 14 -7.17 -10.24 -0.85
C SER A 14 -7.35 -11.48 0.02
N GLN A 15 -6.54 -12.52 -0.20
CA GLN A 15 -6.42 -13.64 0.74
C GLN A 15 -5.85 -13.15 2.05
N LEU A 16 -4.87 -12.23 2.06
CA LEU A 16 -4.44 -11.52 3.26
C LEU A 16 -5.66 -10.86 3.93
N VAL A 17 -6.36 -9.91 3.32
CA VAL A 17 -7.45 -9.17 4.01
C VAL A 17 -8.51 -10.07 4.67
N LEU A 18 -8.80 -11.24 4.11
CA LEU A 18 -9.71 -12.25 4.68
C LEU A 18 -9.05 -13.27 5.63
N SER A 19 -7.73 -13.46 5.54
CA SER A 19 -6.95 -14.37 6.39
C SER A 19 -6.11 -13.66 7.45
N LEU A 20 -6.15 -12.33 7.52
CA LEU A 20 -5.17 -11.54 8.25
C LEU A 20 -5.49 -11.50 9.74
N ASP A 21 -4.57 -12.08 10.51
CA ASP A 21 -4.33 -11.69 11.89
C ASP A 21 -4.41 -10.16 11.99
N GLY A 22 -5.22 -9.66 12.95
CA GLY A 22 -5.49 -8.23 13.11
C GLY A 22 -4.24 -7.33 13.08
N ALA A 23 -3.06 -7.88 13.39
CA ALA A 23 -1.77 -7.21 13.22
C ALA A 23 -1.55 -6.60 11.82
N VAL A 24 -1.86 -7.29 10.72
CA VAL A 24 -1.56 -6.77 9.38
C VAL A 24 -2.57 -5.74 8.91
N LEU A 25 -3.85 -5.86 9.30
CA LEU A 25 -4.80 -4.76 9.16
C LEU A 25 -4.31 -3.53 9.94
N GLY A 26 -3.77 -3.75 11.14
CA GLY A 26 -3.11 -2.71 11.93
C GLY A 26 -1.95 -2.03 11.19
N PHE A 27 -1.05 -2.80 10.58
CA PHE A 27 0.07 -2.27 9.79
C PHE A 27 -0.38 -1.56 8.50
N GLY A 28 -1.39 -2.08 7.81
CA GLY A 28 -1.96 -1.43 6.62
C GLY A 28 -2.54 -0.06 6.96
N LEU A 29 -3.29 0.04 8.05
CA LEU A 29 -3.82 1.31 8.55
C LEU A 29 -2.70 2.26 9.01
N ALA A 30 -1.65 1.75 9.65
CA ALA A 30 -0.48 2.56 10.02
C ALA A 30 0.18 3.17 8.78
N PHE A 31 0.37 2.39 7.72
CA PHE A 31 0.95 2.87 6.46
C PHE A 31 0.10 3.98 5.82
N VAL A 32 -1.22 3.80 5.78
CA VAL A 32 -2.14 4.83 5.26
C VAL A 32 -2.09 6.09 6.13
N ALA A 33 -2.04 5.95 7.46
CA ALA A 33 -1.92 7.08 8.39
C ALA A 33 -0.62 7.86 8.17
N VAL A 34 0.52 7.18 8.04
CA VAL A 34 1.82 7.81 7.73
C VAL A 34 1.76 8.55 6.40
N ARG A 35 1.18 7.94 5.36
CA ARG A 35 1.03 8.60 4.05
C ARG A 35 0.09 9.82 4.13
N SER A 36 -0.96 9.77 4.95
CA SER A 36 -1.84 10.91 5.20
C SER A 36 -1.08 12.04 5.87
N PHE A 37 -0.22 11.73 6.84
CA PHE A 37 0.60 12.73 7.54
C PHE A 37 1.64 13.37 6.60
N LEU A 38 2.33 12.59 5.75
CA LEU A 38 3.25 13.13 4.74
C LEU A 38 2.53 14.03 3.73
N LYS A 39 1.32 13.66 3.30
CA LYS A 39 0.50 14.52 2.44
C LYS A 39 0.09 15.79 3.17
N TYR A 40 -0.30 15.68 4.45
CA TYR A 40 -0.66 16.82 5.28
C TYR A 40 0.50 17.83 5.37
N THR A 41 1.72 17.39 5.68
CA THR A 41 2.90 18.27 5.80
C THR A 41 3.24 18.95 4.46
N ALA A 42 3.15 18.22 3.35
CA ALA A 42 3.33 18.81 2.02
C ALA A 42 2.25 19.85 1.69
N THR A 43 0.97 19.54 1.95
CA THR A 43 -0.14 20.47 1.69
C THR A 43 -0.13 21.69 2.60
N SER A 44 0.28 21.56 3.86
CA SER A 44 0.38 22.67 4.80
C SER A 44 1.56 23.58 4.48
N ALA A 45 2.68 23.02 4.03
CA ALA A 45 3.81 23.78 3.49
C ALA A 45 3.40 24.58 2.24
N ALA A 46 2.69 23.95 1.31
CA ALA A 46 2.15 24.61 0.12
C ALA A 46 1.16 25.74 0.48
N LEU A 47 0.26 25.50 1.45
CA LEU A 47 -0.68 26.52 1.94
C LEU A 47 0.04 27.72 2.53
N ARG A 48 1.12 27.50 3.29
CA ARG A 48 1.93 28.60 3.85
C ARG A 48 2.61 29.41 2.75
N LYS A 49 3.22 28.74 1.76
CA LYS A 49 3.82 29.40 0.58
C LYS A 49 2.78 30.22 -0.19
N LEU A 50 1.60 29.66 -0.42
CA LEU A 50 0.51 30.32 -1.16
C LEU A 50 -0.10 31.51 -0.39
N ARG A 51 -0.09 31.47 0.95
CA ARG A 51 -0.53 32.61 1.78
C ARG A 51 0.47 33.77 1.75
N HIS A 52 1.77 33.49 1.71
CA HIS A 52 2.81 34.52 1.66
C HIS A 52 3.02 35.08 0.25
N ALA A 53 2.70 34.30 -0.80
CA ALA A 53 2.82 34.77 -2.18
C ALA A 53 1.92 36.00 -2.44
N PRO A 54 2.46 37.09 -3.00
CA PRO A 54 1.67 38.25 -3.36
C PRO A 54 0.70 37.92 -4.51
N SER A 55 -0.51 38.48 -4.44
CA SER A 55 -1.46 38.47 -5.56
C SER A 55 -1.31 39.77 -6.32
N LEU A 56 -0.86 39.68 -7.56
CA LEU A 56 -0.47 40.84 -8.37
C LEU A 56 -1.27 40.88 -9.66
N SER A 57 -1.54 42.09 -10.13
CA SER A 57 -1.95 42.30 -11.52
C SER A 57 -0.76 42.03 -12.45
N VAL A 58 -1.04 41.86 -13.74
CA VAL A 58 0.01 41.66 -14.75
C VAL A 58 0.99 42.86 -14.79
N CYS A 59 0.48 44.07 -14.56
CA CYS A 59 1.27 45.31 -14.54
C CYS A 59 2.21 45.37 -13.32
N ASP A 60 1.70 45.04 -12.14
CA ASP A 60 2.46 45.08 -10.88
C ASP A 60 3.49 43.95 -10.79
N LEU A 61 3.35 42.90 -11.60
CA LEU A 61 4.32 41.82 -11.68
C LEU A 61 5.65 42.30 -12.28
N ARG A 62 5.60 43.15 -13.31
CA ARG A 62 6.83 43.64 -13.97
C ARG A 62 7.64 44.53 -13.05
N SER A 63 6.99 45.44 -12.31
CA SER A 63 7.69 46.30 -11.35
C SER A 63 8.37 45.50 -10.24
N LEU A 64 7.73 44.44 -9.74
CA LEU A 64 8.34 43.55 -8.74
C LEU A 64 9.51 42.73 -9.29
N LEU A 65 9.43 42.30 -10.56
CA LEU A 65 10.51 41.55 -11.20
C LEU A 65 11.69 42.44 -11.62
N ASP A 66 11.46 43.70 -11.95
CA ASP A 66 12.54 44.66 -12.25
C ASP A 66 13.38 44.97 -10.98
N ASP A 67 12.75 44.97 -9.80
CA ASP A 67 13.44 45.10 -8.52
C ASP A 67 14.18 43.80 -8.10
N ALA A 68 13.62 42.64 -8.46
CA ALA A 68 14.15 41.33 -8.13
C ALA A 68 15.06 40.79 -9.24
N ASN A 69 16.28 41.30 -9.33
CA ASN A 69 17.31 40.88 -10.31
C ASN A 69 17.93 39.49 -9.99
N SER A 70 17.17 38.58 -9.35
CA SER A 70 17.61 37.26 -8.90
C SER A 70 17.17 36.15 -9.84
N ASP A 71 18.12 35.27 -10.21
CA ASP A 71 17.91 34.11 -11.09
C ASP A 71 16.97 33.05 -10.46
N ASP A 72 16.79 33.10 -9.13
CA ASP A 72 15.77 32.33 -8.40
C ASP A 72 14.43 33.06 -8.48
N GLY A 73 13.56 32.62 -9.40
CA GLY A 73 12.26 33.23 -9.62
C GLY A 73 11.38 33.27 -8.36
N GLU A 74 10.71 34.40 -8.12
CA GLU A 74 9.82 34.58 -6.98
C GLU A 74 8.46 33.89 -7.21
N ILE A 75 7.85 33.36 -6.15
CA ILE A 75 6.50 32.78 -6.24
C ILE A 75 5.49 33.92 -6.25
N ALA A 76 4.76 34.08 -7.36
CA ALA A 76 3.66 35.03 -7.45
C ALA A 76 2.37 34.38 -7.95
N ILE A 77 1.27 35.07 -7.68
CA ILE A 77 -0.07 34.69 -8.10
C ILE A 77 -0.60 35.79 -9.02
N VAL A 78 -0.83 35.45 -10.28
CA VAL A 78 -1.30 36.39 -11.30
C VAL A 78 -2.65 35.95 -11.81
N ARG A 79 -3.61 36.87 -11.84
CA ARG A 79 -4.93 36.64 -12.43
C ARG A 79 -5.02 37.41 -13.74
N GLY A 80 -5.51 36.76 -14.80
CA GLY A 80 -5.67 37.39 -16.10
C GLY A 80 -6.57 36.60 -17.04
N THR A 81 -6.92 37.22 -18.16
CA THR A 81 -7.64 36.56 -19.25
C THR A 81 -6.67 35.87 -20.19
N VAL A 82 -7.06 34.69 -20.65
CA VAL A 82 -6.27 33.91 -21.60
C VAL A 82 -6.37 34.51 -23.00
N ASP A 83 -5.22 34.82 -23.60
CA ASP A 83 -5.13 35.20 -25.01
C ASP A 83 -4.00 34.47 -25.72
N ALA A 84 -4.09 34.32 -27.04
CA ALA A 84 -3.06 33.67 -27.83
C ALA A 84 -1.85 34.58 -27.99
N LYS A 85 -0.63 34.02 -27.85
CA LYS A 85 0.61 34.81 -28.00
C LYS A 85 0.70 35.50 -29.37
N SER A 86 0.20 34.83 -30.42
CA SER A 86 0.16 35.38 -31.78
C SER A 86 -0.74 36.62 -31.92
N ALA A 87 -1.76 36.78 -31.08
CA ALA A 87 -2.65 37.94 -31.12
C ALA A 87 -1.92 39.20 -30.63
N VAL A 88 -1.02 39.03 -29.66
CA VAL A 88 -0.27 40.13 -29.02
C VAL A 88 0.99 40.50 -29.80
N ASP A 89 1.71 39.52 -30.37
CA ASP A 89 2.98 39.77 -31.07
C ASP A 89 2.81 40.45 -32.46
N GLY A 90 1.58 40.65 -32.96
CA GLY A 90 1.27 41.41 -34.19
C GLY A 90 1.97 40.93 -35.48
N SER A 91 2.78 39.88 -35.42
CA SER A 91 3.66 39.45 -36.50
C SER A 91 2.89 38.60 -37.49
N TRP A 92 2.46 39.23 -38.59
CA TRP A 92 1.82 38.62 -39.76
C TRP A 92 2.61 37.48 -40.44
N LYS A 93 3.81 37.11 -39.94
CA LYS A 93 4.68 36.08 -40.52
C LYS A 93 4.39 34.65 -40.02
N SER A 94 3.48 34.45 -39.08
CA SER A 94 3.10 33.11 -38.60
C SER A 94 2.04 32.47 -39.50
N LEU A 95 2.48 31.64 -40.46
CA LEU A 95 1.63 30.81 -41.33
C LEU A 95 0.87 29.68 -40.59
N ARG A 96 1.03 29.54 -39.27
CA ARG A 96 0.22 28.65 -38.44
C ARG A 96 -0.84 29.46 -37.68
N PRO A 97 -2.11 29.00 -37.62
CA PRO A 97 -3.09 29.62 -36.74
C PRO A 97 -2.57 29.49 -35.30
N GLY A 98 -2.26 30.62 -34.65
CA GLY A 98 -1.80 30.64 -33.25
C GLY A 98 -2.89 30.32 -32.24
N VAL A 99 -4.02 29.78 -32.72
CA VAL A 99 -5.21 29.41 -31.97
C VAL A 99 -5.63 28.03 -32.46
N LEU A 100 -5.85 27.10 -31.53
CA LEU A 100 -6.40 25.79 -31.81
C LEU A 100 -7.90 25.92 -31.99
N VAL A 101 -8.46 25.19 -32.95
CA VAL A 101 -9.91 25.14 -33.17
C VAL A 101 -10.38 23.73 -32.85
N SER A 102 -11.40 23.63 -32.01
CA SER A 102 -12.12 22.39 -31.74
C SER A 102 -12.71 21.84 -33.04
N ARG A 103 -12.51 20.55 -33.32
CA ARG A 103 -12.95 19.95 -34.60
C ARG A 103 -14.48 19.91 -34.70
N GLU A 104 -15.12 19.62 -33.57
CA GLU A 104 -16.56 19.39 -33.51
C GLU A 104 -17.34 20.66 -33.16
N SER A 105 -16.84 21.48 -32.23
CA SER A 105 -17.53 22.70 -31.79
C SER A 105 -17.13 23.96 -32.56
N GLY A 106 -15.96 23.96 -33.22
CA GLY A 106 -15.43 25.15 -33.88
C GLY A 106 -14.91 26.23 -32.92
N ASP A 107 -14.88 25.96 -31.61
CA ASP A 107 -14.43 26.92 -30.61
C ASP A 107 -12.91 27.12 -30.65
N LYS A 108 -12.50 28.37 -30.42
CA LYS A 108 -11.10 28.80 -30.37
C LYS A 108 -10.51 28.57 -28.98
N ALA A 109 -9.34 27.95 -28.93
CA ALA A 109 -8.68 27.51 -27.71
C ALA A 109 -7.15 27.62 -27.77
N VAL A 110 -6.51 27.70 -26.60
CA VAL A 110 -5.04 27.66 -26.48
C VAL A 110 -4.50 26.28 -26.08
N VAL A 111 -5.34 25.49 -25.39
CA VAL A 111 -5.05 24.11 -25.03
C VAL A 111 -6.24 23.27 -25.45
N LEU A 112 -6.00 22.17 -26.13
CA LEU A 112 -7.01 21.19 -26.55
C LEU A 112 -6.56 19.81 -26.06
N GLN A 113 -7.38 19.21 -25.20
CA GLN A 113 -7.23 17.84 -24.74
C GLN A 113 -8.38 17.01 -25.32
N ARG A 114 -8.05 15.99 -26.12
CA ARG A 114 -9.02 15.01 -26.61
C ARG A 114 -8.74 13.67 -25.94
N THR A 115 -9.76 13.12 -25.32
CA THR A 115 -9.72 11.82 -24.65
C THR A 115 -10.74 10.92 -25.33
N GLN A 116 -10.30 9.81 -25.89
CA GLN A 116 -11.20 8.75 -26.36
C GLN A 116 -11.15 7.61 -25.37
N THR A 117 -12.30 7.19 -24.88
CA THR A 117 -12.40 6.16 -23.87
C THR A 117 -13.33 5.05 -24.31
N CYS A 118 -12.80 3.83 -24.41
CA CYS A 118 -13.62 2.66 -24.70
C CYS A 118 -14.27 2.17 -23.41
N ILE A 119 -15.60 2.19 -23.36
CA ILE A 119 -16.39 1.71 -22.23
C ILE A 119 -16.70 0.23 -22.47
N TYR A 120 -16.27 -0.61 -21.55
CA TYR A 120 -16.59 -2.03 -21.50
C TYR A 120 -17.70 -2.28 -20.50
N ASN A 121 -18.57 -3.24 -20.79
CA ASN A 121 -19.58 -3.71 -19.85
C ASN A 121 -19.40 -5.20 -19.59
N GLU A 122 -19.81 -5.61 -18.40
CA GLU A 122 -19.85 -7.00 -17.97
C GLU A 122 -21.32 -7.41 -17.82
N TRP A 123 -21.71 -8.54 -18.40
CA TRP A 123 -23.04 -9.10 -18.18
C TRP A 123 -23.09 -9.81 -16.82
N LYS A 124 -24.01 -9.37 -15.95
CA LYS A 124 -24.37 -10.11 -14.73
C LYS A 124 -25.37 -11.19 -15.13
N GLY A 125 -24.92 -12.45 -15.18
CA GLY A 125 -25.71 -13.57 -15.70
C GLY A 125 -27.06 -13.82 -15.01
N LEU A 126 -27.89 -14.61 -15.69
CA LEU A 126 -29.29 -14.93 -15.36
C LEU A 126 -29.52 -15.59 -13.98
N PHE A 127 -28.47 -16.07 -13.30
CA PHE A 127 -28.55 -16.81 -12.03
C PHE A 127 -27.91 -16.14 -10.82
N GLY A 128 -27.51 -14.86 -10.91
CA GLY A 128 -27.20 -14.03 -9.73
C GLY A 128 -26.05 -14.49 -8.81
N TRP A 129 -25.35 -15.57 -9.13
CA TRP A 129 -24.26 -16.13 -8.34
C TRP A 129 -23.00 -16.24 -9.21
N THR A 130 -22.19 -15.18 -9.20
CA THR A 130 -20.75 -15.33 -9.42
C THR A 130 -20.04 -14.75 -8.20
N SER A 131 -19.31 -15.61 -7.51
CA SER A 131 -18.50 -15.32 -6.33
C SER A 131 -17.25 -14.55 -6.71
N ASP A 132 -17.41 -13.35 -7.27
CA ASP A 132 -16.27 -12.49 -7.59
C ASP A 132 -16.48 -11.11 -6.98
N LEU A 133 -15.81 -10.89 -5.84
CA LEU A 133 -15.65 -9.58 -5.21
C LEU A 133 -15.04 -8.54 -6.18
N ARG A 134 -14.56 -8.97 -7.36
CA ARG A 134 -14.34 -8.10 -8.53
C ARG A 134 -15.49 -7.16 -8.79
N ALA A 135 -16.77 -7.56 -8.69
CA ALA A 135 -17.88 -6.66 -9.02
C ALA A 135 -17.99 -5.42 -8.10
N ILE A 136 -17.35 -5.43 -6.93
CA ILE A 136 -17.31 -4.29 -5.99
C ILE A 136 -16.14 -3.33 -6.32
N PHE A 137 -15.02 -3.85 -6.83
CA PHE A 137 -13.82 -3.06 -7.18
C PHE A 137 -13.61 -2.83 -8.70
N ALA A 138 -14.33 -3.54 -9.56
CA ALA A 138 -14.19 -3.52 -11.03
C ALA A 138 -14.80 -2.27 -11.69
N ARG A 139 -15.34 -1.33 -10.91
CA ARG A 139 -16.02 -0.14 -11.44
C ARG A 139 -15.10 0.88 -12.14
N SER A 140 -13.80 0.60 -12.29
CA SER A 140 -12.86 1.55 -12.91
C SER A 140 -11.76 0.95 -13.79
N TRP A 141 -11.58 -0.37 -13.85
CA TRP A 141 -10.34 -0.93 -14.38
C TRP A 141 -10.52 -1.67 -15.70
N ARG A 142 -10.61 -0.89 -16.78
CA ARG A 142 -10.00 -1.12 -18.11
C ARG A 142 -10.66 -0.22 -19.16
N GLN A 143 -10.56 1.07 -18.92
CA GLN A 143 -10.83 2.10 -19.92
C GLN A 143 -9.54 2.23 -20.75
N GLN A 144 -9.54 1.77 -22.01
CA GLN A 144 -8.43 2.11 -22.90
C GLN A 144 -8.61 3.59 -23.24
N GLU A 145 -7.80 4.43 -22.59
CA GLU A 145 -7.81 5.87 -22.78
C GLU A 145 -6.69 6.26 -23.74
N SER A 146 -7.05 6.80 -24.90
CA SER A 146 -6.09 7.54 -25.73
C SER A 146 -6.30 9.02 -25.47
N THR A 147 -5.41 9.62 -24.69
CA THR A 147 -5.36 11.06 -24.44
C THR A 147 -4.38 11.72 -25.40
N SER A 148 -4.85 12.67 -26.20
CA SER A 148 -4.01 13.56 -27.00
C SER A 148 -4.14 14.99 -26.49
N LEU A 149 -3.00 15.67 -26.32
CA LEU A 149 -2.92 17.00 -25.75
C LEU A 149 -2.15 17.91 -26.72
N ARG A 150 -2.83 18.91 -27.28
CA ARG A 150 -2.23 19.92 -28.14
C ARG A 150 -2.26 21.27 -27.42
N LYS A 151 -1.16 22.00 -27.51
CA LYS A 151 -0.97 23.28 -26.83
C LYS A 151 -0.35 24.28 -27.80
N VAL A 152 -0.78 25.52 -27.72
CA VAL A 152 -0.12 26.66 -28.35
C VAL A 152 0.38 27.62 -27.26
N PRO A 153 1.45 28.37 -27.51
CA PRO A 153 1.89 29.39 -26.57
C PRO A 153 0.81 30.46 -26.39
N PHE A 154 0.49 30.76 -25.15
CA PHE A 154 -0.53 31.75 -24.79
C PHE A 154 -0.01 32.66 -23.68
N VAL A 155 -0.71 33.77 -23.52
CA VAL A 155 -0.38 34.84 -22.60
C VAL A 155 -1.58 35.14 -21.71
N LEU A 156 -1.28 35.70 -20.54
CA LEU A 156 -2.28 36.29 -19.65
C LEU A 156 -2.21 37.80 -19.78
N ILE A 157 -3.37 38.41 -20.01
CA ILE A 157 -3.55 39.86 -20.06
C ILE A 157 -4.45 40.31 -18.91
N ASP A 158 -4.32 41.56 -18.47
CA ASP A 158 -5.12 42.09 -17.37
C ASP A 158 -6.55 42.46 -17.80
N VAL A 159 -7.51 42.34 -16.90
CA VAL A 159 -8.92 42.62 -17.16
C VAL A 159 -9.19 44.11 -17.02
N GLY A 160 -9.47 44.79 -18.13
CA GLY A 160 -10.11 46.12 -18.11
C GLY A 160 -9.25 47.33 -18.46
N ARG A 161 -8.03 47.19 -18.99
CA ARG A 161 -7.18 48.33 -19.36
C ARG A 161 -6.68 48.27 -20.82
N TRP A 162 -7.61 48.18 -21.77
CA TRP A 162 -7.24 48.40 -23.18
C TRP A 162 -6.74 49.83 -23.39
N PRO A 163 -5.59 50.05 -24.07
CA PRO A 163 -4.70 49.06 -24.67
C PRO A 163 -3.75 48.41 -23.64
N ASN A 164 -3.86 47.08 -23.46
CA ASN A 164 -2.96 46.32 -22.58
C ASN A 164 -1.63 46.08 -23.31
N THR A 165 -0.57 46.82 -22.96
CA THR A 165 0.80 46.52 -23.43
C THR A 165 1.47 45.40 -22.64
N ASP A 166 0.90 45.08 -21.47
CA ASP A 166 1.53 44.21 -20.50
C ASP A 166 0.85 42.85 -20.49
N TYR A 167 1.64 41.84 -20.81
CA TYR A 167 1.24 40.45 -20.88
C TYR A 167 2.29 39.58 -20.17
N VAL A 168 1.84 38.44 -19.68
CA VAL A 168 2.69 37.43 -19.07
C VAL A 168 2.63 36.14 -19.89
N VAL A 169 3.78 35.62 -20.28
CA VAL A 169 3.86 34.36 -21.01
C VAL A 169 3.76 33.21 -20.02
N VAL A 170 2.80 32.31 -20.25
CA VAL A 170 2.64 31.13 -19.41
C VAL A 170 3.42 29.97 -20.01
N ASN A 171 4.44 29.50 -19.31
CA ASN A 171 5.22 28.35 -19.73
C ASN A 171 4.68 27.06 -19.06
N LEU A 172 4.09 26.17 -19.87
CA LEU A 172 3.54 24.89 -19.43
C LEU A 172 4.57 23.73 -19.41
N ASP A 173 5.81 23.97 -19.81
CA ASP A 173 6.82 22.93 -19.95
C ASP A 173 7.17 22.30 -18.59
N GLY A 174 7.23 20.97 -18.54
CA GLY A 174 7.53 20.22 -17.31
C GLY A 174 6.41 20.20 -16.26
N SER A 175 5.28 20.87 -16.48
CA SER A 175 4.14 20.83 -15.57
C SER A 175 3.31 19.55 -15.74
N LYS A 176 3.04 18.85 -14.63
CA LYS A 176 2.10 17.71 -14.54
C LYS A 176 0.81 18.07 -13.79
N HIS A 177 0.59 19.36 -13.55
CA HIS A 177 -0.55 19.86 -12.79
C HIS A 177 -1.84 19.78 -13.61
N PRO A 178 -3.00 19.55 -12.97
CA PRO A 178 -4.28 19.59 -13.66
C PRO A 178 -4.52 21.00 -14.22
N LEU A 179 -5.00 21.06 -15.46
CA LEU A 179 -5.33 22.31 -16.15
C LEU A 179 -6.84 22.58 -16.07
N PRO A 180 -7.27 23.85 -15.97
CA PRO A 180 -8.68 24.20 -15.88
C PRO A 180 -9.35 24.19 -17.26
N LEU A 181 -9.50 22.98 -17.82
CA LEU A 181 -10.11 22.79 -19.13
C LEU A 181 -11.64 22.67 -19.02
N THR A 182 -12.36 23.32 -19.93
CA THR A 182 -13.81 23.22 -20.09
C THR A 182 -14.15 22.16 -21.12
N THR A 183 -15.03 21.22 -20.78
CA THR A 183 -15.55 20.25 -21.75
C THR A 183 -16.47 20.96 -22.75
N VAL A 184 -16.12 20.90 -24.03
CA VAL A 184 -16.92 21.48 -25.13
C VAL A 184 -17.61 20.43 -25.98
N TYR A 185 -17.11 19.20 -25.96
CA TYR A 185 -17.71 18.09 -26.67
C TYR A 185 -17.67 16.84 -25.80
N HIS A 186 -18.80 16.16 -25.71
CA HIS A 186 -18.95 14.93 -24.96
C HIS A 186 -20.01 14.06 -25.64
N LYS A 187 -19.56 13.09 -26.43
CA LYS A 187 -20.46 12.20 -27.18
C LYS A 187 -20.07 10.74 -26.97
N LEU A 188 -21.07 9.94 -26.60
CA LEU A 188 -20.96 8.49 -26.56
C LEU A 188 -21.42 7.92 -27.89
N GLU A 189 -20.52 7.25 -28.61
CA GLU A 189 -20.82 6.53 -29.84
C GLU A 189 -20.97 5.04 -29.51
N PRO A 190 -22.18 4.46 -29.62
CA PRO A 190 -22.38 3.04 -29.35
C PRO A 190 -21.66 2.21 -30.41
N ILE A 191 -20.99 1.13 -29.98
CA ILE A 191 -20.38 0.19 -30.91
C ILE A 191 -21.46 -0.83 -31.31
N HIS A 192 -21.65 -1.01 -32.61
CA HIS A 192 -22.65 -1.95 -33.12
C HIS A 192 -22.38 -3.36 -32.60
N ALA A 193 -23.35 -3.90 -31.87
CA ALA A 193 -23.31 -5.25 -31.36
C ALA A 193 -23.35 -6.25 -32.54
N SER A 194 -22.29 -7.02 -32.70
CA SER A 194 -22.28 -8.14 -33.64
C SER A 194 -22.90 -9.39 -32.97
N PRO A 195 -23.33 -10.40 -33.72
CA PRO A 195 -23.80 -11.66 -33.12
C PRO A 195 -22.75 -12.29 -32.17
N TYR A 196 -21.47 -12.03 -32.44
CA TYR A 196 -20.36 -12.45 -31.58
C TYR A 196 -20.35 -11.73 -30.22
N THR A 197 -20.73 -10.45 -30.14
CA THR A 197 -20.81 -9.73 -28.85
C THR A 197 -21.89 -10.30 -27.93
N PHE A 198 -22.97 -10.85 -28.50
CA PHE A 198 -24.00 -11.56 -27.72
C PHE A 198 -23.46 -12.86 -27.13
N LEU A 199 -22.71 -13.65 -27.90
CA LEU A 199 -22.04 -14.85 -27.40
C LEU A 199 -20.99 -14.49 -26.33
N GLN A 200 -20.20 -13.44 -26.57
CA GLN A 200 -19.22 -12.94 -25.61
C GLN A 200 -19.86 -12.51 -24.29
N ALA A 201 -21.01 -11.82 -24.35
CA ALA A 201 -21.81 -11.48 -23.18
C ALA A 201 -22.36 -12.73 -22.47
N LEU A 202 -22.82 -13.75 -23.21
CA LEU A 202 -23.36 -14.99 -22.65
C LEU A 202 -22.31 -15.82 -21.90
N PHE A 203 -21.06 -15.81 -22.37
CA PHE A 203 -19.93 -16.49 -21.71
C PHE A 203 -19.24 -15.65 -20.63
N GLY A 204 -19.81 -14.50 -20.25
CA GLY A 204 -19.30 -13.67 -19.16
C GLY A 204 -18.00 -12.92 -19.49
N HIS A 205 -17.68 -12.74 -20.77
CA HIS A 205 -16.53 -11.94 -21.18
C HIS A 205 -16.88 -10.44 -21.27
N GLU A 206 -15.94 -9.58 -20.89
CA GLU A 206 -16.01 -8.13 -21.08
C GLU A 206 -16.27 -7.83 -22.57
N TYR A 207 -17.28 -7.00 -22.89
CA TYR A 207 -17.56 -6.58 -24.25
C TYR A 207 -17.64 -5.04 -24.34
N PRO A 208 -17.12 -4.44 -25.43
CA PRO A 208 -17.15 -2.99 -25.60
C PRO A 208 -18.58 -2.54 -25.89
N VAL A 209 -19.07 -1.54 -25.16
CA VAL A 209 -20.42 -0.99 -25.30
C VAL A 209 -20.42 0.30 -26.11
N GLY A 210 -19.39 1.12 -25.94
CA GLY A 210 -19.32 2.40 -26.65
C GLY A 210 -17.96 3.05 -26.53
N LEU A 211 -17.68 3.90 -27.51
CA LEU A 211 -16.56 4.81 -27.50
C LEU A 211 -17.06 6.18 -27.01
N LEU A 212 -16.55 6.65 -25.89
CA LEU A 212 -16.84 7.97 -25.37
C LEU A 212 -15.72 8.93 -25.79
N ASP A 213 -16.06 9.84 -26.68
CA ASP A 213 -15.20 10.92 -27.17
C ASP A 213 -15.48 12.19 -26.35
N GLU A 214 -14.47 12.64 -25.61
CA GLU A 214 -14.49 13.86 -24.80
C GLU A 214 -13.42 14.84 -25.31
N GLU A 215 -13.84 16.06 -25.66
CA GLU A 215 -12.92 17.17 -25.97
C GLU A 215 -13.04 18.27 -24.92
N LYS A 216 -11.91 18.59 -24.31
CA LYS A 216 -11.75 19.67 -23.33
C LYS A 216 -10.82 20.74 -23.87
N ILE A 217 -11.20 22.00 -23.72
CA ILE A 217 -10.41 23.14 -24.17
C ILE A 217 -10.13 24.15 -23.07
N LEU A 218 -9.07 24.93 -23.23
CA LEU A 218 -8.90 26.21 -22.56
C LEU A 218 -9.27 27.33 -23.55
N PRO A 219 -10.47 27.92 -23.46
CA PRO A 219 -10.94 28.91 -24.41
C PRO A 219 -10.26 30.26 -24.22
N LEU A 220 -10.25 31.07 -25.29
CA LEU A 220 -9.80 32.46 -25.25
C LEU A 220 -10.78 33.32 -24.42
N GLY A 221 -10.26 34.34 -23.74
CA GLY A 221 -11.04 35.26 -22.91
C GLY A 221 -11.51 34.67 -21.58
N LYS A 222 -11.09 33.46 -21.24
CA LYS A 222 -11.39 32.85 -19.93
C LYS A 222 -10.49 33.47 -18.86
N ASP A 223 -11.08 33.88 -17.75
CA ASP A 223 -10.35 34.31 -16.55
C ASP A 223 -9.71 33.11 -15.86
N ILE A 224 -8.39 33.11 -15.73
CA ILE A 224 -7.67 32.10 -14.96
C ILE A 224 -6.64 32.74 -14.01
N THR A 225 -6.32 32.01 -12.95
CA THR A 225 -5.26 32.35 -12.01
C THR A 225 -4.06 31.43 -12.26
N ALA A 226 -2.91 32.03 -12.54
CA ALA A 226 -1.61 31.36 -12.61
C ALA A 226 -0.87 31.49 -11.28
N VAL A 227 -0.30 30.38 -10.80
CA VAL A 227 0.50 30.33 -9.57
C VAL A 227 1.82 29.65 -9.90
N GLY A 228 2.93 30.36 -9.73
CA GLY A 228 4.20 29.82 -10.16
C GLY A 228 5.39 30.71 -9.85
N LEU A 229 6.56 30.24 -10.30
CA LEU A 229 7.80 30.99 -10.27
C LEU A 229 7.79 31.97 -11.43
N CYS A 230 7.96 33.24 -11.12
CA CYS A 230 8.01 34.31 -12.10
C CYS A 230 9.48 34.63 -12.40
N SER A 231 9.83 34.68 -13.68
CA SER A 231 11.17 35.04 -14.12
C SER A 231 11.07 36.02 -15.29
N LEU A 232 11.90 37.05 -15.28
CA LEU A 232 12.01 37.97 -16.41
C LEU A 232 13.03 37.39 -17.41
N ARG A 233 12.59 37.07 -18.63
CA ARG A 233 13.46 36.58 -19.70
C ARG A 233 13.40 37.55 -20.88
N ASN A 234 14.52 38.19 -21.19
CA ASN A 234 14.62 39.17 -22.29
C ASN A 234 13.60 40.31 -22.20
N GLY A 235 13.29 40.78 -20.98
CA GLY A 235 12.27 41.83 -20.75
C GLY A 235 10.81 41.35 -20.83
N ILE A 236 10.57 40.06 -21.02
CA ILE A 236 9.23 39.46 -21.03
C ILE A 236 9.05 38.65 -19.73
N ALA A 237 7.96 38.91 -19.02
CA ALA A 237 7.61 38.15 -17.82
C ALA A 237 7.14 36.74 -18.22
N GLU A 238 7.80 35.70 -17.69
CA GLU A 238 7.43 34.30 -17.85
C GLU A 238 7.04 33.70 -16.50
N ILE A 239 5.92 32.96 -16.47
CA ILE A 239 5.50 32.19 -15.28
C ILE A 239 5.69 30.70 -15.55
N LYS A 240 6.39 30.02 -14.64
CA LYS A 240 6.67 28.58 -14.68
C LYS A 240 6.06 27.86 -13.50
N SER A 241 5.76 26.58 -13.71
CA SER A 241 5.18 25.73 -12.67
C SER A 241 6.18 25.41 -11.55
N CYS A 242 5.74 25.51 -10.30
CA CYS A 242 6.50 25.12 -9.12
C CYS A 242 6.10 23.70 -8.66
N LYS A 243 7.07 22.84 -8.33
CA LYS A 243 6.81 21.46 -7.87
C LYS A 243 6.20 21.38 -6.46
N ASP A 244 6.36 22.43 -5.66
CA ASP A 244 5.89 22.47 -4.27
C ASP A 244 4.42 22.87 -4.15
N LEU A 245 3.83 23.37 -5.23
CA LEU A 245 2.48 23.90 -5.27
C LEU A 245 1.56 22.93 -6.01
N PRO A 246 0.37 22.60 -5.48
CA PRO A 246 -0.54 21.65 -6.12
C PRO A 246 -1.31 22.23 -7.33
N TYR A 247 -1.27 23.55 -7.50
CA TYR A 247 -1.96 24.27 -8.58
C TYR A 247 -0.93 25.04 -9.39
N PHE A 248 -1.06 24.99 -10.72
CA PHE A 248 -0.33 25.86 -11.64
C PHE A 248 -1.27 26.86 -12.30
N LEU A 249 -2.32 26.35 -12.95
CA LEU A 249 -3.41 27.14 -13.49
C LEU A 249 -4.71 26.69 -12.85
N SER A 250 -5.55 27.63 -12.43
CA SER A 250 -6.83 27.33 -11.80
C SER A 250 -7.87 28.39 -12.14
N ASP A 251 -9.14 27.99 -12.18
CA ASP A 251 -10.28 28.91 -12.28
C ASP A 251 -10.59 29.60 -10.94
N LEU A 252 -9.96 29.15 -9.86
CA LEU A 252 -10.20 29.65 -8.51
C LEU A 252 -9.43 30.95 -8.24
N SER A 253 -10.02 31.84 -7.45
CA SER A 253 -9.31 33.00 -6.90
C SER A 253 -8.32 32.60 -5.81
N LYS A 254 -7.40 33.49 -5.42
CA LYS A 254 -6.45 33.26 -4.32
C LYS A 254 -7.16 32.83 -3.03
N ASP A 255 -8.21 33.53 -2.63
CA ASP A 255 -8.93 33.22 -1.40
C ASP A 255 -9.66 31.87 -1.47
N GLN A 256 -10.25 31.55 -2.62
CA GLN A 256 -10.89 30.24 -2.85
C GLN A 256 -9.86 29.10 -2.85
N MET A 257 -8.68 29.31 -3.43
CA MET A 257 -7.57 28.35 -3.36
C MET A 257 -7.14 28.14 -1.90
N ILE A 258 -6.91 29.22 -1.14
CA ILE A 258 -6.55 29.11 0.29
C ILE A 258 -7.62 28.35 1.07
N ALA A 259 -8.90 28.67 0.85
CA ALA A 259 -10.01 27.97 1.50
C ALA A 259 -10.01 26.48 1.16
N ALA A 260 -9.88 26.12 -0.13
CA ALA A 260 -9.83 24.73 -0.59
C ALA A 260 -8.63 23.94 -0.02
N LEU A 261 -7.42 24.52 -0.02
CA LEU A 261 -6.26 23.90 0.62
C LEU A 261 -6.47 23.77 2.13
N SER A 262 -7.06 24.77 2.79
CA SER A 262 -7.28 24.73 4.24
C SER A 262 -8.25 23.61 4.63
N PHE A 263 -9.31 23.41 3.84
CA PHE A 263 -10.27 22.33 4.02
C PHE A 263 -9.61 20.96 3.80
N LYS A 264 -8.85 20.80 2.72
CA LYS A 264 -8.10 19.56 2.44
C LYS A 264 -7.07 19.25 3.54
N THR A 265 -6.39 20.27 4.05
CA THR A 265 -5.43 20.15 5.16
C THR A 265 -6.11 19.68 6.44
N LYS A 266 -7.28 20.25 6.79
CA LYS A 266 -8.09 19.82 7.94
C LYS A 266 -8.54 18.36 7.78
N ILE A 267 -9.01 17.97 6.61
CA ILE A 267 -9.42 16.58 6.34
C ILE A 267 -8.25 15.61 6.50
N LEU A 268 -7.08 15.91 5.91
CA LEU A 268 -5.91 15.05 6.01
C LEU A 268 -5.41 14.92 7.47
N PHE A 269 -5.50 16.01 8.24
CA PHE A 269 -5.14 16.03 9.64
C PHE A 269 -6.07 15.14 10.49
N TRP A 270 -7.37 15.40 10.47
CA TRP A 270 -8.34 14.64 11.27
C TRP A 270 -8.46 13.18 10.80
N GLY A 271 -8.45 12.95 9.49
CA GLY A 271 -8.42 11.60 8.92
C GLY A 271 -7.17 10.82 9.33
N GLY A 272 -6.00 11.49 9.35
CA GLY A 272 -4.74 10.90 9.84
C GLY A 272 -4.81 10.51 11.32
N ILE A 273 -5.39 11.35 12.17
CA ILE A 273 -5.56 11.06 13.61
C ILE A 273 -6.47 9.84 13.83
N ILE A 274 -7.62 9.80 13.14
CA ILE A 274 -8.58 8.69 13.26
C ILE A 274 -7.96 7.36 12.81
N LEU A 275 -7.24 7.37 11.68
CA LEU A 275 -6.58 6.16 11.18
C LEU A 275 -5.44 5.71 12.11
N SER A 276 -4.73 6.66 12.71
CA SER A 276 -3.65 6.37 13.67
C SER A 276 -4.19 5.74 14.95
N SER A 277 -5.27 6.29 15.53
CA SER A 277 -5.88 5.73 16.74
C SER A 277 -6.42 4.32 16.51
N MET A 278 -7.07 4.09 15.35
CA MET A 278 -7.57 2.77 14.96
C MET A 278 -6.43 1.76 14.77
N SER A 279 -5.33 2.16 14.12
CA SER A 279 -4.15 1.33 13.95
C SER A 279 -3.50 0.93 15.29
N VAL A 280 -3.31 1.90 16.20
CA VAL A 280 -2.75 1.66 17.54
C VAL A 280 -3.64 0.70 18.34
N GLY A 281 -4.96 0.87 18.29
CA GLY A 281 -5.91 -0.02 18.96
C GLY A 281 -5.81 -1.47 18.46
N ILE A 282 -5.77 -1.66 17.15
CA ILE A 282 -5.69 -2.99 16.52
C ILE A 282 -4.35 -3.68 16.80
N LEU A 283 -3.23 -2.95 16.64
CA LEU A 283 -1.90 -3.48 16.92
C LEU A 283 -1.73 -3.79 18.42
N GLY A 284 -2.21 -2.90 19.29
CA GLY A 284 -2.21 -3.12 20.74
C GLY A 284 -2.98 -4.37 21.14
N TYR A 285 -4.19 -4.56 20.58
CA TYR A 285 -4.97 -5.78 20.80
C TYR A 285 -4.26 -7.04 20.31
N ALA A 286 -3.66 -7.00 19.12
CA ALA A 286 -2.92 -8.14 18.56
C ALA A 286 -1.71 -8.52 19.45
N VAL A 287 -0.97 -7.53 19.95
CA VAL A 287 0.16 -7.73 20.87
C VAL A 287 -0.31 -8.36 22.18
N VAL A 288 -1.37 -7.84 22.81
CA VAL A 288 -1.91 -8.39 24.07
C VAL A 288 -2.42 -9.82 23.87
N ARG A 289 -3.12 -10.09 22.77
CA ARG A 289 -3.62 -11.44 22.44
C ARG A 289 -2.48 -12.43 22.27
N ASN A 290 -1.41 -12.04 21.56
CA ASN A 290 -0.25 -12.90 21.36
C ASN A 290 0.56 -13.10 22.65
N TRP A 291 0.68 -12.05 23.47
CA TRP A 291 1.33 -12.11 24.79
C TRP A 291 0.64 -13.09 25.73
N ASN A 292 -0.70 -13.05 25.78
CA ASN A 292 -1.49 -13.97 26.60
C ASN A 292 -1.34 -15.42 26.14
N LYS A 293 -1.35 -15.68 24.82
CA LYS A 293 -1.07 -17.02 24.28
C LYS A 293 0.34 -17.50 24.64
N TRP A 294 1.34 -16.65 24.48
CA TRP A 294 2.73 -16.98 24.82
C TRP A 294 2.91 -17.27 26.31
N ARG A 295 2.26 -16.48 27.18
CA ARG A 295 2.28 -16.70 28.62
C ARG A 295 1.68 -18.05 29.01
N GLN A 296 0.56 -18.45 28.38
CA GLN A 296 -0.06 -19.77 28.57
C GLN A 296 0.86 -20.92 28.11
N TRP A 297 1.47 -20.79 26.92
CA TRP A 297 2.44 -21.77 26.41
C TRP A 297 3.65 -21.90 27.33
N LYS A 298 4.16 -20.80 27.88
CA LYS A 298 5.29 -20.82 28.83
C LYS A 298 4.92 -21.55 30.13
N GLN A 299 3.73 -21.31 30.68
CA GLN A 299 3.24 -22.02 31.87
C GLN A 299 3.11 -23.53 31.63
N GLN A 300 2.55 -23.94 30.48
CA GLN A 300 2.45 -25.36 30.11
C GLN A 300 3.83 -26.02 29.99
N ARG A 301 4.83 -25.35 29.40
CA ARG A 301 6.20 -25.87 29.31
C ARG A 301 6.85 -26.08 30.67
N HIS A 302 6.67 -25.16 31.62
CA HIS A 302 7.17 -25.33 32.98
C HIS A 302 6.52 -26.53 33.69
N LEU A 303 5.21 -26.70 33.56
CA LEU A 303 4.48 -27.87 34.08
C LEU A 303 4.96 -29.19 33.46
N GLN A 304 5.24 -29.20 32.15
CA GLN A 304 5.75 -30.40 31.45
C GLN A 304 7.15 -30.79 31.89
N GLN A 305 8.05 -29.81 32.05
CA GLN A 305 9.40 -30.05 32.59
C GLN A 305 9.33 -30.56 34.03
N GLN A 306 8.47 -29.99 34.87
CA GLN A 306 8.29 -30.46 36.24
C GLN A 306 7.72 -31.89 36.28
N ARG A 307 6.78 -32.21 35.38
CA ARG A 307 6.21 -33.57 35.25
C ARG A 307 7.24 -34.58 34.74
N GLN A 308 8.13 -34.19 33.84
CA GLN A 308 9.24 -35.03 33.39
C GLN A 308 10.29 -35.24 34.49
N ALA A 309 10.66 -34.19 35.22
CA ALA A 309 11.58 -34.30 36.36
C ALA A 309 11.03 -35.21 37.47
N VAL A 310 9.72 -35.16 37.76
CA VAL A 310 9.10 -36.07 38.74
C VAL A 310 8.98 -37.51 38.21
N SER A 311 8.87 -37.70 36.89
CA SER A 311 8.80 -39.04 36.28
C SER A 311 10.17 -39.74 36.18
N ASP A 312 11.26 -38.98 36.12
CA ASP A 312 12.65 -39.50 36.14
C ASP A 312 13.09 -39.89 37.57
N VAL A 313 12.45 -39.30 38.59
CA VAL A 313 12.58 -39.68 40.01
C VAL A 313 11.45 -40.65 40.41
N GLY A 314 11.19 -41.68 39.59
CA GLY A 314 10.53 -42.90 40.09
C GLY A 314 11.39 -43.52 41.21
N PRO A 315 10.84 -44.29 42.16
CA PRO A 315 11.49 -44.60 43.44
C PRO A 315 12.75 -45.45 43.25
N GLN A 316 13.87 -44.80 42.98
CA GLN A 316 15.19 -45.32 43.28
C GLN A 316 15.34 -45.20 44.79
N VAL A 317 14.85 -46.24 45.46
CA VAL A 317 15.21 -46.53 46.84
C VAL A 317 16.68 -46.93 46.79
N ASP A 318 17.54 -45.91 46.81
CA ASP A 318 18.96 -46.05 47.12
C ASP A 318 19.06 -46.60 48.53
N ASP A 319 19.43 -47.86 48.59
CA ASP A 319 19.94 -48.52 49.78
C ASP A 319 21.36 -48.94 49.41
N GLU A 320 22.23 -47.93 49.33
CA GLU A 320 23.66 -48.10 49.10
C GLU A 320 24.44 -47.91 50.41
N ASN A 321 25.31 -48.90 50.67
CA ASN A 321 26.47 -48.88 51.57
C ASN A 321 26.25 -49.27 53.04
N GLU A 322 25.72 -50.46 53.28
CA GLU A 322 26.26 -51.31 54.35
C GLU A 322 27.33 -52.22 53.74
N ASP A 323 28.41 -52.51 54.47
CA ASP A 323 29.48 -53.46 54.08
C ASP A 323 28.86 -54.85 53.82
N VAL A 324 28.46 -55.12 52.58
CA VAL A 324 27.89 -56.41 52.18
C VAL A 324 29.02 -57.42 52.13
N PRO A 325 29.00 -58.51 52.93
CA PRO A 325 30.03 -59.54 52.87
C PRO A 325 30.17 -60.11 51.46
N ASP A 326 31.39 -60.39 50.99
CA ASP A 326 31.67 -60.86 49.61
C ASP A 326 30.77 -62.02 49.14
N GLY A 327 30.33 -62.89 50.07
CA GLY A 327 29.41 -63.99 49.80
C GLY A 327 28.00 -63.59 49.33
N GLN A 328 27.60 -62.33 49.51
CA GLN A 328 26.25 -61.80 49.20
C GLN A 328 26.23 -60.81 48.02
N LEU A 329 27.38 -60.56 47.39
CA LEU A 329 27.51 -59.65 46.25
C LEU A 329 27.09 -60.30 44.92
N CYS A 330 26.42 -59.54 44.06
CA CYS A 330 25.99 -59.95 42.73
C CYS A 330 27.14 -60.53 41.92
N VAL A 331 26.94 -61.71 41.32
CA VAL A 331 27.99 -62.42 40.57
C VAL A 331 28.40 -61.71 39.26
N ILE A 332 27.63 -60.72 38.81
CA ILE A 332 27.90 -59.98 37.57
C ILE A 332 28.65 -58.68 37.87
N CYS A 333 28.10 -57.81 38.71
CA CYS A 333 28.72 -56.51 39.00
C CYS A 333 29.72 -56.53 40.16
N LEU A 334 29.66 -57.54 41.04
CA LEU A 334 30.47 -57.65 42.26
C LEU A 334 30.46 -56.40 43.17
N MET A 335 29.46 -55.52 43.00
CA MET A 335 29.36 -54.24 43.72
C MET A 335 28.10 -54.13 44.58
N ARG A 336 27.01 -54.80 44.19
CA ARG A 336 25.68 -54.67 44.83
C ARG A 336 25.17 -56.00 45.35
N ARG A 337 24.42 -56.00 46.46
CA ARG A 337 23.83 -57.20 47.07
C ARG A 337 22.89 -57.93 46.10
N ARG A 338 22.90 -59.26 46.16
CA ARG A 338 21.97 -60.12 45.42
C ARG A 338 20.55 -59.91 45.96
N ARG A 339 19.61 -59.51 45.11
CA ARG A 339 18.19 -59.29 45.48
C ARG A 339 17.21 -59.86 44.48
N SER A 340 17.66 -60.56 43.44
CA SER A 340 16.78 -61.06 42.37
C SER A 340 16.93 -62.58 42.20
N VAL A 341 15.80 -63.28 42.21
CA VAL A 341 15.71 -64.72 41.95
C VAL A 341 15.19 -64.98 40.54
N PHE A 342 15.87 -65.87 39.82
CA PHE A 342 15.46 -66.27 38.47
C PHE A 342 14.49 -67.44 38.46
N ILE A 343 13.39 -67.33 37.71
CA ILE A 343 12.36 -68.36 37.53
C ILE A 343 12.63 -69.13 36.23
N PRO A 344 12.59 -70.48 36.21
CA PRO A 344 12.15 -71.36 37.31
C PRO A 344 13.28 -71.88 38.21
N CYS A 345 14.54 -71.52 37.96
CA CYS A 345 15.69 -72.16 38.61
C CYS A 345 15.87 -71.85 40.10
N GLY A 346 15.28 -70.76 40.60
CA GLY A 346 15.31 -70.36 42.02
C GLY A 346 16.62 -69.72 42.49
N HIS A 347 17.61 -69.49 41.63
CA HIS A 347 18.91 -68.95 42.05
C HIS A 347 18.86 -67.44 42.35
N LEU A 348 19.22 -67.07 43.59
CA LEU A 348 19.44 -65.68 44.04
C LEU A 348 20.89 -65.26 43.78
N VAL A 349 21.18 -64.70 42.61
CA VAL A 349 22.57 -64.48 42.15
C VAL A 349 22.87 -63.06 41.65
N CYS A 350 21.84 -62.28 41.31
CA CYS A 350 22.00 -60.95 40.72
C CYS A 350 21.39 -59.85 41.60
N CYS A 351 21.92 -58.63 41.47
CA CYS A 351 21.22 -57.42 41.91
C CYS A 351 20.14 -57.04 40.89
N GLN A 352 19.21 -56.16 41.26
CA GLN A 352 18.06 -55.81 40.42
C GLN A 352 18.46 -55.32 39.02
N GLY A 353 19.46 -54.44 38.93
CA GLY A 353 19.92 -53.90 37.64
C GLY A 353 20.53 -54.97 36.73
N CYS A 354 21.34 -55.86 37.30
CA CYS A 354 21.95 -56.96 36.55
C CYS A 354 20.92 -58.02 36.15
N ALA A 355 19.92 -58.29 36.98
CA ALA A 355 18.85 -59.23 36.64
C ALA A 355 18.04 -58.76 35.42
N ILE A 356 17.62 -57.49 35.40
CA ILE A 356 16.93 -56.88 34.24
C ILE A 356 17.81 -56.92 32.97
N SER A 357 19.13 -56.76 33.12
CA SER A 357 20.06 -56.84 31.98
C SER A 357 20.10 -58.25 31.38
N VAL A 358 20.15 -59.29 32.24
CA VAL A 358 20.13 -60.69 31.80
C VAL A 358 18.80 -61.08 31.15
N GLU A 359 17.67 -60.61 31.67
CA GLU A 359 16.35 -60.84 31.06
C GLU A 359 16.22 -60.27 29.65
N ARG A 360 16.93 -59.17 29.35
CA ARG A 360 16.90 -58.50 28.05
C ARG A 360 17.81 -59.16 27.01
N GLU A 361 18.60 -60.16 27.39
CA GLU A 361 19.43 -60.91 26.44
C GLU A 361 18.58 -61.80 25.52
N VAL A 362 19.10 -62.08 24.32
CA VAL A 362 18.39 -62.87 23.28
C VAL A 362 18.08 -64.30 23.74
N ALA A 363 18.89 -64.84 24.66
CA ALA A 363 18.69 -66.15 25.27
C ALA A 363 19.03 -66.08 26.76
N PRO A 364 18.09 -65.62 27.62
CA PRO A 364 18.37 -65.32 29.02
C PRO A 364 18.65 -66.61 29.79
N LYS A 365 19.84 -66.72 30.38
CA LYS A 365 20.27 -67.92 31.11
C LYS A 365 20.80 -67.54 32.49
N CYS A 366 20.50 -68.38 33.48
CA CYS A 366 21.03 -68.21 34.83
C CYS A 366 22.57 -68.25 34.78
N PRO A 367 23.28 -67.24 35.33
CA PRO A 367 24.75 -67.23 35.35
C PRO A 367 25.37 -68.43 36.06
N VAL A 368 24.64 -69.08 36.97
CA VAL A 368 25.12 -70.20 37.77
C VAL A 368 24.75 -71.55 37.16
N CYS A 369 23.45 -71.83 36.98
CA CYS A 369 23.00 -73.15 36.49
C CYS A 369 22.78 -73.23 34.97
N ARG A 370 22.93 -72.11 34.25
CA ARG A 370 22.70 -71.99 32.78
C ARG A 370 21.30 -72.37 32.30
N GLN A 371 20.36 -72.58 33.21
CA GLN A 371 18.95 -72.82 32.88
C GLN A 371 18.33 -71.55 32.29
N GLU A 372 17.47 -71.71 31.29
CA GLU A 372 16.75 -70.60 30.66
C GLU A 372 15.84 -69.89 31.68
N ILE A 373 15.93 -68.57 31.71
CA ILE A 373 15.18 -67.71 32.62
C ILE A 373 13.92 -67.25 31.91
N ARG A 374 12.78 -67.34 32.59
CA ARG A 374 11.51 -66.77 32.10
C ARG A 374 11.23 -65.39 32.69
N ASP A 375 11.60 -65.20 33.94
CA ASP A 375 11.33 -64.00 34.71
C ASP A 375 12.29 -63.90 35.90
N SER A 376 12.44 -62.72 36.49
CA SER A 376 13.15 -62.52 37.75
C SER A 376 12.31 -61.71 38.74
N VAL A 377 12.31 -62.16 39.99
CA VAL A 377 11.54 -61.54 41.06
C VAL A 377 12.50 -60.93 42.08
N ARG A 378 12.24 -59.67 42.45
CA ARG A 378 12.98 -58.99 43.51
C ARG A 378 12.51 -59.52 44.88
N ILE A 379 13.46 -59.95 45.70
CA ILE A 379 13.24 -60.31 47.09
C ILE A 379 13.57 -59.09 47.96
N PHE A 380 12.68 -58.82 48.92
CA PHE A 380 12.91 -57.87 49.99
C PHE A 380 13.20 -58.68 51.26
N GLU A 381 14.40 -58.53 51.81
CA GLU A 381 14.72 -59.06 53.14
C GLU A 381 14.01 -58.17 54.17
N SER A 382 13.38 -58.81 55.16
CA SER A 382 12.62 -58.16 56.25
C SER A 382 13.51 -57.69 57.38
#